data_AF-K1WXS5-F1
#
_entry.id   AF-K1WXS5-F1
#
_cell.length_a   1.000
_cell.length_b   1.000
_cell.length_c   1.000
_cell.angle_alpha   90.00
_cell.angle_beta   90.00
_cell.angle_gamma   90.00
#
_symmetry.space_group_name_H-M   'P 1'
#
loop_
_entity.id
_entity.type
_entity.pdbx_description
1 polymer ?
#
loop_
_entity_poly.entity_id
_entity_poly.type
_entity_poly.pdbx_seq_one_letter_code
_entity_poly.pdbx_strand_id
1 'polypeptide(L)'
;MQLTIDQFKQALPDKVKKSVSQELIDQVNTTLSEPELFEAYRDNLLSYTKVMADGRFKVQEYVNAVRYVSHKLMGCTNIDAYTKTFPDKYQRFVAQGVAAKDIASYVTAYNKSKLVNLIFEQTLIPSYVLNQDLYQKALNVQAELMVTANSEKVRTDAANSLLTHLKMPEKQKVELEIGVKEDSSIGALRLATLELARQQRLAMEAGQMNAQEVAHSRLQVVDVEAKEIP
;
A
#
# COMPACT_ATOMS: atom_id res chain seq x y z
N MET A 1 23.20 -0.44 -8.92
CA MET A 1 22.55 -1.48 -9.76
C MET A 1 21.31 -0.88 -10.42
N GLN A 2 21.25 -0.71 -11.74
CA GLN A 2 20.07 -0.10 -12.40
C GLN A 2 18.77 -0.86 -12.11
N LEU A 3 17.65 -0.14 -12.00
CA LEU A 3 16.33 -0.72 -11.76
C LEU A 3 15.82 -1.34 -13.07
N THR A 4 15.50 -2.64 -13.07
CA THR A 4 14.92 -3.31 -14.24
C THR A 4 13.40 -3.23 -14.23
N ILE A 5 12.80 -3.30 -15.42
CA ILE A 5 11.34 -3.26 -15.57
C ILE A 5 10.65 -4.42 -14.83
N ASP A 6 11.27 -5.60 -14.79
CA ASP A 6 10.72 -6.77 -14.13
C ASP A 6 10.76 -6.63 -12.61
N GLN A 7 11.86 -6.11 -12.06
CA GLN A 7 11.95 -5.80 -10.62
C GLN A 7 10.89 -4.78 -10.20
N PHE A 8 10.69 -3.74 -11.02
CA PHE A 8 9.68 -2.73 -10.72
C PHE A 8 8.25 -3.26 -10.87
N LYS A 9 7.97 -4.08 -11.89
CA LYS A 9 6.68 -4.74 -12.07
C LYS A 9 6.37 -5.71 -10.94
N GLN A 10 7.36 -6.41 -10.40
CA GLN A 10 7.16 -7.36 -9.30
C GLN A 10 6.74 -6.66 -8.01
N ALA A 11 7.26 -5.46 -7.74
CA ALA A 11 6.90 -4.68 -6.56
C ALA A 11 5.55 -3.95 -6.69
N LEU A 12 5.03 -3.77 -7.90
CA LEU A 12 3.79 -3.04 -8.13
C LEU A 12 2.53 -3.93 -8.02
N PRO A 13 1.38 -3.39 -7.58
CA PRO A 13 0.09 -4.10 -7.62
C PRO A 13 -0.32 -4.48 -9.05
N ASP A 14 -0.95 -5.66 -9.23
CA ASP A 14 -1.32 -6.21 -10.54
C ASP A 14 -2.10 -5.25 -11.45
N LYS A 15 -2.95 -4.41 -10.84
CA LYS A 15 -3.76 -3.42 -11.55
C LYS A 15 -2.94 -2.38 -12.30
N VAL A 16 -1.74 -2.05 -11.82
CA VAL A 16 -0.90 -0.99 -12.40
C VAL A 16 0.31 -1.53 -13.16
N LYS A 17 0.64 -2.83 -13.07
CA LYS A 17 1.76 -3.46 -13.79
C LYS A 17 1.71 -3.24 -15.30
N LYS A 18 0.51 -3.22 -15.89
CA LYS A 18 0.30 -3.00 -17.35
C LYS A 18 0.61 -1.57 -17.80
N SER A 19 0.64 -0.61 -16.88
CA SER A 19 0.93 0.80 -17.18
C SER A 19 2.41 1.17 -17.09
N VAL A 20 3.28 0.21 -16.78
CA VAL A 20 4.74 0.40 -16.73
C VAL A 20 5.32 0.21 -18.13
N SER A 21 5.87 1.26 -18.72
CA SER A 21 6.63 1.21 -19.97
C SER A 21 8.14 1.17 -19.71
N GLN A 22 8.90 0.66 -20.69
CA GLN A 22 10.36 0.66 -20.64
C GLN A 22 10.90 2.11 -20.60
N GLU A 23 10.30 3.01 -21.37
CA GLU A 23 10.63 4.45 -21.37
C GLU A 23 10.55 5.08 -19.97
N LEU A 24 9.58 4.66 -19.17
CA LEU A 24 9.40 5.13 -17.79
C LEU A 24 10.58 4.70 -16.91
N ILE A 25 11.00 3.45 -17.04
CA ILE A 25 12.14 2.88 -16.32
C ILE A 25 13.45 3.53 -16.78
N ASP A 26 13.59 3.79 -18.07
CA ASP A 26 14.77 4.45 -18.62
C ASP A 26 14.84 5.91 -18.16
N GLN A 27 13.71 6.63 -18.08
CA GLN A 27 13.64 7.96 -17.48
C GLN A 27 14.01 7.94 -16.00
N VAL A 28 13.52 6.93 -15.27
CA VAL A 28 13.89 6.72 -13.86
C VAL A 28 15.41 6.54 -13.75
N ASN A 29 15.98 5.58 -14.48
CA ASN A 29 17.42 5.29 -14.44
C ASN A 29 18.29 6.49 -14.90
N THR A 30 17.83 7.25 -15.89
CA THR A 30 18.55 8.44 -16.40
C THR A 30 18.56 9.57 -15.38
N THR A 31 17.44 9.81 -14.71
CA THR A 31 17.36 10.89 -13.71
C THR A 31 18.02 10.50 -12.37
N LEU A 32 18.32 9.22 -12.18
CA LEU A 32 18.99 8.68 -10.99
C LEU A 32 20.51 8.57 -11.14
N SER A 33 21.09 9.39 -12.00
CA SER A 33 22.52 9.38 -12.34
C SER A 33 23.46 9.78 -11.19
N GLU A 34 22.94 10.17 -10.01
CA GLU A 34 23.75 10.40 -8.81
C GLU A 34 24.00 9.07 -8.05
N PRO A 35 25.24 8.55 -8.05
CA PRO A 35 25.54 7.18 -7.58
C PRO A 35 25.20 6.92 -6.11
N GLU A 36 25.30 7.94 -5.24
CA GLU A 36 25.03 7.81 -3.80
C GLU A 36 23.52 7.83 -3.47
N LEU A 37 22.70 8.43 -4.33
CA LEU A 37 21.25 8.58 -4.10
C LEU A 37 20.43 7.49 -4.78
N PHE A 38 21.08 6.77 -5.71
CA PHE A 38 20.47 5.73 -6.50
C PHE A 38 19.83 4.64 -5.62
N GLU A 39 20.54 4.16 -4.59
CA GLU A 39 20.06 3.06 -3.73
C GLU A 39 18.89 3.51 -2.85
N ALA A 40 19.04 4.63 -2.14
CA ALA A 40 17.98 5.16 -1.28
C ALA A 40 16.70 5.46 -2.07
N TYR A 41 16.82 6.00 -3.28
CA TYR A 41 15.67 6.27 -4.12
C TYR A 41 15.02 5.00 -4.67
N ARG A 42 15.82 4.04 -5.12
CA ARG A 42 15.34 2.73 -5.57
C ARG A 42 14.56 2.03 -4.47
N ASP A 43 15.10 2.01 -3.26
CA ASP A 43 14.48 1.37 -2.12
C ASP A 43 13.18 2.09 -1.72
N ASN A 44 13.17 3.43 -1.76
CA ASN A 44 11.95 4.22 -1.60
C ASN A 44 10.88 3.88 -2.65
N LEU A 45 11.24 3.80 -3.94
CA LEU A 45 10.32 3.46 -5.02
C LEU A 45 9.66 2.09 -4.86
N LEU A 46 10.40 1.11 -4.36
CA LEU A 46 9.90 -0.25 -4.13
C LEU A 46 9.08 -0.33 -2.83
N SER A 47 9.46 0.44 -1.80
CA SER A 47 8.82 0.43 -0.48
C SER A 47 7.45 1.10 -0.48
N TYR A 48 7.24 2.15 -1.27
CA TYR A 48 5.99 2.93 -1.26
C TYR A 48 4.92 2.43 -2.23
N THR A 49 5.12 1.25 -2.82
CA THR A 49 4.22 0.63 -3.81
C THR A 49 2.81 0.38 -3.26
N LYS A 50 2.65 0.27 -1.94
CA LYS A 50 1.34 0.20 -1.27
C LYS A 50 0.44 1.40 -1.56
N VAL A 51 1.01 2.59 -1.77
CA VAL A 51 0.22 3.80 -2.14
C VAL A 51 -0.51 3.61 -3.48
N MET A 52 0.01 2.74 -4.35
CA MET A 52 -0.56 2.44 -5.67
C MET A 52 -1.64 1.35 -5.64
N ALA A 53 -1.84 0.66 -4.51
CA ALA A 53 -2.78 -0.45 -4.39
C ALA A 53 -4.24 -0.05 -4.68
N ASP A 54 -4.60 1.18 -4.31
CA ASP A 54 -5.91 1.77 -4.57
C ASP A 54 -6.18 2.01 -6.07
N GLY A 55 -5.15 1.99 -6.93
CA GLY A 55 -5.28 2.21 -8.38
C GLY A 55 -5.74 3.62 -8.78
N ARG A 56 -5.73 4.57 -7.85
CA ARG A 56 -6.22 5.95 -8.05
C ARG A 56 -5.20 6.88 -8.72
N PHE A 57 -3.93 6.49 -8.75
CA PHE A 57 -2.83 7.33 -9.22
C PHE A 57 -2.12 6.70 -10.42
N LYS A 58 -1.56 7.54 -11.29
CA LYS A 58 -0.77 7.08 -12.45
C LYS A 58 0.66 6.73 -12.02
N VAL A 59 1.27 5.73 -12.65
CA VAL A 59 2.64 5.29 -12.33
C VAL A 59 3.66 6.42 -12.52
N GLN A 60 3.52 7.22 -13.59
CA GLN A 60 4.40 8.39 -13.79
C GLN A 60 4.29 9.41 -12.65
N GLU A 61 3.07 9.70 -12.19
CA GLU A 61 2.83 10.64 -11.10
C GLU A 61 3.42 10.12 -9.79
N TYR A 62 3.33 8.81 -9.55
CA TYR A 62 3.95 8.13 -8.42
C TYR A 62 5.47 8.25 -8.44
N VAL A 63 6.12 7.93 -9.55
CA VAL A 63 7.57 8.04 -9.70
C VAL A 63 8.04 9.47 -9.40
N ASN A 64 7.34 10.46 -9.98
CA ASN A 64 7.64 11.87 -9.75
C ASN A 64 7.44 12.28 -8.28
N ALA A 65 6.38 11.79 -7.64
CA ALA A 65 6.09 12.08 -6.24
C ALA A 65 7.13 11.46 -5.29
N VAL A 66 7.56 10.22 -5.54
CA VAL A 66 8.65 9.59 -4.77
C VAL A 66 9.95 10.38 -4.95
N ARG A 67 10.21 10.93 -6.14
CA ARG A 67 11.40 11.78 -6.39
C ARG A 67 11.33 13.07 -5.60
N TYR A 68 10.16 13.70 -5.59
CA TYR A 68 9.91 14.90 -4.82
C TYR A 68 10.17 14.67 -3.32
N VAL A 69 9.56 13.62 -2.78
CA VAL A 69 9.69 13.26 -1.36
C VAL A 69 11.14 12.90 -1.03
N SER A 70 11.85 12.20 -1.91
CA SER A 70 13.27 11.87 -1.67
C SER A 70 14.13 13.12 -1.56
N HIS A 71 13.99 14.11 -2.47
CA HIS A 71 14.70 15.38 -2.32
C HIS A 71 14.29 16.14 -1.05
N LYS A 72 13.03 16.07 -0.65
CA LYS A 72 12.53 16.66 0.59
C LYS A 72 13.13 16.01 1.84
N LEU A 73 13.28 14.68 1.85
CA LEU A 73 13.94 13.93 2.94
C LEU A 73 15.44 14.26 3.03
N MET A 74 16.07 14.63 1.92
CA MET A 74 17.44 15.12 1.88
C MET A 74 17.60 16.59 2.34
N GLY A 75 16.53 17.23 2.82
CA GLY A 75 16.58 18.60 3.32
C GLY A 75 16.39 19.69 2.25
N CYS A 76 16.04 19.35 1.01
CA CYS A 76 15.73 20.38 0.01
C CYS A 76 14.47 21.18 0.39
N THR A 77 14.47 22.47 0.04
CA THR A 77 13.27 23.30 0.16
C THR A 77 12.18 22.80 -0.80
N ASN A 78 10.93 23.26 -0.62
CA ASN A 78 9.84 22.84 -1.50
C ASN A 78 10.10 23.24 -2.96
N ILE A 79 10.71 24.40 -3.17
CA ILE A 79 11.03 24.92 -4.50
C ILE A 79 12.18 24.11 -5.11
N ASP A 80 13.26 23.87 -4.36
CA ASP A 80 14.41 23.11 -4.86
C ASP A 80 14.02 21.68 -5.22
N ALA A 81 13.25 21.01 -4.35
CA ALA A 81 12.73 19.68 -4.60
C ALA A 81 11.86 19.66 -5.86
N TYR A 82 10.99 20.65 -6.03
CA TYR A 82 10.11 20.73 -7.20
C TYR A 82 10.90 20.96 -8.50
N THR A 83 11.89 21.86 -8.48
CA THR A 83 12.75 22.15 -9.63
C THR A 83 13.58 20.93 -10.04
N LYS A 84 14.13 20.18 -9.07
CA LYS A 84 14.86 18.93 -9.34
C LYS A 84 13.94 17.83 -9.89
N THR A 85 12.68 17.78 -9.46
CA THR A 85 11.72 16.79 -10.00
C THR A 85 11.19 17.13 -11.38
N PHE A 86 10.98 18.41 -11.67
CA PHE A 86 10.35 18.90 -12.89
C PHE A 86 11.18 20.01 -13.55
N PRO A 87 12.43 19.72 -13.98
CA PRO A 87 13.33 20.73 -14.53
C PRO A 87 12.74 21.43 -15.75
N ASP A 88 12.14 20.66 -16.68
CA ASP A 88 11.52 21.20 -17.90
C ASP A 88 10.34 22.12 -17.59
N LYS A 89 9.55 21.79 -16.57
CA LYS A 89 8.38 22.57 -16.16
C LYS A 89 8.81 23.88 -15.51
N TYR A 90 9.86 23.84 -14.70
CA TYR A 90 10.45 25.04 -14.12
C TYR A 90 11.06 25.95 -15.19
N GLN A 91 11.82 25.38 -16.15
CA GLN A 91 12.37 26.13 -17.29
C GLN A 91 11.26 26.80 -18.11
N ARG A 92 10.13 26.11 -18.34
CA ARG A 92 8.96 26.72 -18.99
C ARG A 92 8.39 27.90 -18.21
N PHE A 93 8.29 27.81 -16.89
CA PHE A 93 7.81 28.93 -16.07
C PHE A 93 8.75 30.13 -16.15
N VAL A 94 10.07 29.89 -16.16
CA VAL A 94 11.07 30.95 -16.35
C VAL A 94 10.96 31.57 -17.74
N ALA A 95 10.87 30.75 -18.80
CA ALA A 95 10.73 31.22 -20.18
C ALA A 95 9.44 32.01 -20.42
N GLN A 96 8.36 31.66 -19.72
CA GLN A 96 7.07 32.37 -19.76
C GLN A 96 7.03 33.60 -18.85
N GLY A 97 8.09 33.87 -18.09
CA GLY A 97 8.13 35.01 -17.16
C GLY A 97 7.13 34.91 -16.01
N VAL A 98 6.77 33.69 -15.59
CA VAL A 98 5.82 33.48 -14.49
C VAL A 98 6.39 34.07 -13.20
N ALA A 99 5.58 34.84 -12.47
CA ALA A 99 6.03 35.46 -11.23
C ALA A 99 6.39 34.41 -10.16
N ALA A 100 7.42 34.69 -9.37
CA ALA A 100 7.90 33.78 -8.32
C ALA A 100 6.80 33.39 -7.32
N LYS A 101 5.87 34.29 -7.02
CA LYS A 101 4.70 34.02 -6.15
C LYS A 101 3.79 32.92 -6.71
N ASP A 102 3.61 32.88 -8.03
CA ASP A 102 2.70 31.94 -8.68
C ASP A 102 3.37 30.58 -8.78
N ILE A 103 4.69 30.57 -9.06
CA ILE A 103 5.52 29.36 -8.96
C ILE A 103 5.43 28.76 -7.55
N ALA A 104 5.59 29.58 -6.49
CA ALA A 104 5.47 29.13 -5.11
C ALA A 104 4.08 28.56 -4.79
N SER A 105 3.01 29.12 -5.38
CA SER A 105 1.66 28.59 -5.26
C SER A 105 1.53 27.19 -5.88
N TYR A 106 2.04 26.99 -7.11
CA TYR A 106 2.06 25.68 -7.76
C TYR A 106 2.84 24.64 -6.97
N VAL A 107 4.02 25.02 -6.46
CA VAL A 107 4.86 24.15 -5.62
C VAL A 107 4.12 23.76 -4.34
N THR A 108 3.45 24.71 -3.70
CA THR A 108 2.68 24.46 -2.47
C THR A 108 1.49 23.54 -2.74
N ALA A 109 0.79 23.72 -3.86
CA ALA A 109 -0.31 22.85 -4.27
C ALA A 109 0.17 21.42 -4.51
N TYR A 110 1.32 21.23 -5.15
CA TYR A 110 1.92 19.92 -5.37
C TYR A 110 2.33 19.25 -4.05
N ASN A 111 3.00 19.98 -3.15
CA ASN A 111 3.37 19.47 -1.83
C ASN A 111 2.15 19.04 -0.99
N LYS A 112 1.01 19.72 -1.15
CA LYS A 112 -0.25 19.39 -0.47
C LYS A 112 -1.08 18.33 -1.18
N SER A 113 -0.60 17.79 -2.31
CA SER A 113 -1.35 16.79 -3.07
C SER A 113 -1.50 15.48 -2.28
N LYS A 114 -2.62 14.77 -2.49
CA LYS A 114 -2.91 13.53 -1.77
C LYS A 114 -1.83 12.47 -1.96
N LEU A 115 -1.30 12.33 -3.18
CA LEU A 115 -0.25 11.37 -3.50
C LEU A 115 1.05 11.65 -2.72
N VAL A 116 1.48 12.92 -2.69
CA VAL A 116 2.69 13.33 -1.98
C VAL A 116 2.54 13.11 -0.47
N ASN A 117 1.38 13.46 0.10
CA ASN A 117 1.11 13.24 1.53
C ASN A 117 1.11 11.75 1.89
N LEU A 118 0.47 10.89 1.08
CA LEU A 118 0.45 9.44 1.32
C LEU A 118 1.86 8.82 1.28
N ILE A 119 2.73 9.31 0.40
CA ILE A 119 4.12 8.87 0.35
C ILE A 119 4.88 9.38 1.59
N PHE A 120 4.71 10.65 1.96
CA PHE A 120 5.31 11.20 3.18
C PHE A 120 4.91 10.43 4.44
N GLU A 121 3.63 10.08 4.59
CA GLU A 121 3.13 9.28 5.71
C GLU A 121 3.84 7.93 5.81
N GLN A 122 4.19 7.30 4.69
CA GLN A 122 4.96 6.05 4.70
C GLN A 122 6.45 6.25 4.98
N THR A 123 7.00 7.44 4.72
CA THR A 123 8.40 7.76 4.99
C THR A 123 8.64 8.14 6.46
N LEU A 124 7.60 8.61 7.15
CA LEU A 124 7.70 9.00 8.54
C LEU A 124 7.75 7.73 9.39
N ILE A 125 8.89 7.52 10.05
CA ILE A 125 8.96 6.58 11.17
C ILE A 125 7.90 7.04 12.18
N PRO A 126 6.94 6.18 12.55
CA PRO A 126 5.89 6.60 13.47
C PRO A 126 6.48 7.19 14.74
N SER A 127 5.95 8.32 15.21
CA SER A 127 6.51 9.04 16.36
C SER A 127 6.63 8.16 17.62
N TYR A 128 5.80 7.12 17.74
CA TYR A 128 5.91 6.15 18.84
C TYR A 128 7.17 5.28 18.78
N VAL A 129 7.68 4.96 17.59
CA VAL A 129 8.93 4.20 17.40
C VAL A 129 10.12 5.09 17.72
N LEU A 130 10.11 6.33 17.23
CA LEU A 130 11.21 7.28 17.43
C LEU A 130 11.35 7.69 18.90
N ASN A 131 10.22 7.84 19.62
CA ASN A 131 10.18 8.23 21.02
C ASN A 131 10.00 7.03 21.96
N GLN A 132 10.34 5.81 21.52
CA GLN A 132 10.20 4.62 22.35
C GLN A 132 11.06 4.71 23.62
N ASP A 133 12.19 5.41 23.57
CA ASP A 133 13.03 5.68 24.75
C ASP A 133 12.34 6.62 25.75
N LEU A 134 11.69 7.69 25.27
CA LEU A 134 10.89 8.59 26.09
C LEU A 134 9.67 7.89 26.66
N TYR A 135 9.08 6.97 25.90
CA TYR A 135 7.98 6.12 26.37
C TYR A 135 8.43 5.22 27.52
N GLN A 136 9.58 4.55 27.40
CA GLN A 136 10.12 3.74 28.51
C GLN A 136 10.49 4.61 29.72
N LYS A 137 11.08 5.79 29.50
CA LYS A 137 11.37 6.75 30.58
C LYS A 137 10.09 7.18 31.29
N ALA A 138 9.01 7.46 30.55
CA ALA A 138 7.72 7.80 31.12
C ALA A 138 7.13 6.66 31.94
N LEU A 139 7.23 5.41 31.48
CA LEU A 139 6.82 4.23 32.25
C LEU A 139 7.60 4.11 33.56
N ASN A 140 8.92 4.32 33.52
CA ASN A 140 9.76 4.27 34.72
C ASN A 140 9.37 5.35 35.74
N VAL A 141 9.10 6.58 35.28
CA VAL A 141 8.62 7.67 36.14
C VAL A 141 7.26 7.33 36.75
N GLN A 142 6.33 6.76 35.97
CA GLN A 142 5.03 6.32 36.50
C GLN A 142 5.20 5.18 37.52
N ALA A 143 6.10 4.24 37.29
CA ALA A 143 6.40 3.17 38.24
C ALA A 143 7.00 3.69 39.55
N GLU A 144 7.85 4.71 39.47
CA GLU A 144 8.39 5.38 40.65
C GLU A 144 7.28 6.11 41.42
N LEU A 145 6.47 6.93 40.75
CA LEU A 145 5.36 7.66 41.36
C LEU A 145 4.32 6.73 42.02
N MET A 146 4.07 5.57 41.44
CA MET A 146 3.19 4.55 42.00
C MET A 146 3.65 4.08 43.40
N VAL A 147 4.96 4.01 43.64
CA VAL A 147 5.54 3.50 44.90
C VAL A 147 5.87 4.64 45.88
N THR A 148 6.39 5.76 45.39
CA THR A 148 7.01 6.79 46.24
C THR A 148 6.13 8.01 46.50
N ALA A 149 5.11 8.30 45.67
CA ALA A 149 4.32 9.53 45.81
C ALA A 149 3.57 9.60 47.15
N ASN A 150 3.41 10.78 47.74
CA ASN A 150 2.70 10.90 49.04
C ASN A 150 1.17 10.86 48.93
N SER A 151 0.62 11.10 47.73
CA SER A 151 -0.82 11.14 47.49
C SER A 151 -1.30 9.79 46.95
N GLU A 152 -2.25 9.16 47.65
CA GLU A 152 -2.89 7.91 47.21
C GLU A 152 -3.55 8.04 45.84
N LYS A 153 -4.06 9.24 45.52
CA LYS A 153 -4.62 9.53 44.20
C LYS A 153 -3.55 9.47 43.11
N VAL A 154 -2.38 10.08 43.34
CA VAL A 154 -1.26 10.05 42.38
C VAL A 154 -0.74 8.63 42.19
N ARG A 155 -0.67 7.83 43.27
CA ARG A 155 -0.29 6.41 43.17
C ARG A 155 -1.28 5.61 42.32
N THR A 156 -2.57 5.85 42.53
CA THR A 156 -3.65 5.17 41.79
C THR A 156 -3.67 5.58 40.32
N ASP A 157 -3.52 6.87 40.03
CA ASP A 157 -3.47 7.39 38.65
C ASP A 157 -2.25 6.84 37.89
N ALA A 158 -1.09 6.77 38.55
CA ALA A 158 0.11 6.16 38.00
C ALA A 158 -0.06 4.65 37.73
N ALA A 159 -0.65 3.91 38.68
CA ALA A 159 -0.97 2.49 38.51
C ALA A 159 -1.94 2.25 37.35
N ASN A 160 -3.01 3.06 37.24
CA ASN A 160 -3.97 2.99 36.15
C ASN A 160 -3.33 3.31 34.79
N SER A 161 -2.43 4.30 34.75
CA SER A 161 -1.67 4.65 33.55
C SER A 161 -0.82 3.46 33.07
N LEU A 162 -0.09 2.80 33.98
CA LEU A 162 0.69 1.61 33.67
C LEU A 162 -0.19 0.45 33.17
N LEU A 163 -1.30 0.16 33.84
CA LEU A 163 -2.21 -0.93 33.44
C LEU A 163 -2.83 -0.69 32.06
N THR A 164 -3.11 0.56 31.70
CA THR A 164 -3.71 0.91 30.40
C THR A 164 -2.68 0.81 29.27
N HIS A 165 -1.46 1.30 29.50
CA HIS A 165 -0.42 1.39 28.48
C HIS A 165 0.39 0.10 28.32
N LEU A 166 0.48 -0.73 29.36
CA LEU A 166 1.09 -2.06 29.31
C LEU A 166 0.05 -3.18 29.11
N LYS A 167 -1.21 -2.83 28.83
CA LYS A 167 -2.21 -3.84 28.48
C LYS A 167 -1.71 -4.59 27.24
N MET A 168 -1.81 -5.91 27.26
CA MET A 168 -1.51 -6.71 26.07
C MET A 168 -2.32 -6.13 24.89
N PRO A 169 -1.72 -5.96 23.70
CA PRO A 169 -2.44 -5.47 22.55
C PRO A 169 -3.73 -6.26 22.44
N GLU A 170 -4.87 -5.57 22.52
CA GLU A 170 -6.13 -6.21 22.16
C GLU A 170 -5.90 -6.72 20.75
N LYS A 171 -5.97 -8.04 20.56
CA LYS A 171 -5.82 -8.67 19.25
C LYS A 171 -6.58 -7.78 18.30
N GLN A 172 -5.84 -7.07 17.44
CA GLN A 172 -6.46 -6.33 16.36
C GLN A 172 -7.25 -7.41 15.65
N LYS A 173 -8.56 -7.42 15.87
CA LYS A 173 -9.47 -8.05 14.94
C LYS A 173 -9.24 -7.20 13.71
N VAL A 174 -8.27 -7.63 12.91
CA VAL A 174 -8.24 -7.27 11.53
C VAL A 174 -9.57 -7.83 11.06
N GLU A 175 -10.59 -6.97 11.06
CA GLU A 175 -11.69 -7.09 10.14
C GLU A 175 -11.03 -6.97 8.78
N LEU A 176 -10.40 -8.07 8.36
CA LEU A 176 -10.40 -8.49 7.00
C LEU A 176 -11.89 -8.66 6.72
N GLU A 177 -12.54 -7.53 6.40
CA GLU A 177 -13.51 -7.51 5.32
C GLU A 177 -12.74 -8.03 4.11
N ILE A 178 -12.56 -9.35 4.10
CA ILE A 178 -12.66 -10.13 2.90
C ILE A 178 -14.11 -9.88 2.46
N GLY A 179 -14.34 -8.72 1.84
CA GLY A 179 -15.14 -8.70 0.65
C GLY A 179 -14.41 -9.62 -0.31
N VAL A 180 -14.58 -10.94 -0.14
CA VAL A 180 -14.68 -11.82 -1.29
C VAL A 180 -15.82 -11.15 -2.03
N LYS A 181 -15.50 -10.27 -2.98
CA LYS A 181 -16.33 -10.16 -4.17
C LYS A 181 -16.41 -11.60 -4.62
N GLU A 182 -17.51 -12.27 -4.26
CA GLU A 182 -17.79 -13.64 -4.61
C GLU A 182 -17.34 -13.77 -6.04
N ASP A 183 -16.21 -14.45 -6.21
CA ASP A 183 -15.65 -14.68 -7.51
C ASP A 183 -16.78 -15.37 -8.26
N SER A 184 -17.27 -14.74 -9.33
CA SER A 184 -18.51 -15.13 -10.01
C SER A 184 -18.47 -16.57 -10.52
N SER A 185 -17.30 -17.21 -10.44
CA SER A 185 -17.02 -18.63 -10.56
C SER A 185 -17.84 -19.50 -9.61
N ILE A 186 -17.95 -19.21 -8.30
CA ILE A 186 -18.74 -20.05 -7.36
C ILE A 186 -20.24 -19.93 -7.64
N GLY A 187 -20.72 -18.71 -7.91
CA GLY A 187 -22.12 -18.48 -8.28
C GLY A 187 -22.49 -19.19 -9.59
N ALA A 188 -21.61 -19.10 -10.59
CA ALA A 188 -21.77 -19.81 -11.86
C ALA A 188 -21.73 -21.33 -11.68
N LEU A 189 -20.84 -21.86 -10.83
CA LEU A 189 -20.77 -23.30 -10.53
C LEU A 189 -22.05 -23.78 -9.84
N ARG A 190 -22.59 -22.99 -8.91
CA ARG A 190 -23.84 -23.32 -8.19
C ARG A 190 -25.06 -23.31 -9.12
N LEU A 191 -25.11 -22.37 -10.07
CA LEU A 191 -26.16 -22.34 -11.09
C LEU A 191 -26.04 -23.51 -12.07
N ALA A 192 -24.82 -23.83 -12.53
CA ALA A 192 -24.58 -24.95 -13.42
C ALA A 192 -24.92 -26.30 -12.77
N THR A 193 -24.57 -26.49 -11.49
CA THR A 193 -24.91 -27.70 -10.73
C THR A 193 -26.42 -27.83 -10.47
N LEU A 194 -27.11 -26.72 -10.18
CA LEU A 194 -28.58 -26.73 -10.05
C LEU A 194 -29.28 -27.10 -11.35
N GLU A 195 -28.83 -26.57 -12.48
CA GLU A 195 -29.43 -26.89 -13.79
C GLU A 195 -29.13 -28.33 -14.19
N LEU A 196 -27.91 -28.83 -13.94
CA LEU A 196 -27.56 -30.23 -14.18
C LEU A 196 -28.40 -31.18 -13.30
N ALA A 197 -28.58 -30.87 -12.02
CA ALA A 197 -29.43 -31.65 -11.12
C ALA A 197 -30.90 -31.65 -11.57
N ARG A 198 -31.41 -30.51 -12.08
CA ARG A 198 -32.76 -30.40 -12.64
C ARG A 198 -32.93 -31.28 -13.89
N GLN A 199 -31.95 -31.26 -14.79
CA GLN A 199 -31.95 -32.10 -15.99
C GLN A 199 -31.88 -33.59 -15.65
N GLN A 200 -31.03 -33.99 -14.70
CA GLN A 200 -30.95 -35.37 -14.23
C GLN A 200 -32.27 -35.83 -13.59
N ARG A 201 -32.92 -34.97 -12.81
CA ARG A 201 -34.24 -35.28 -12.23
C ARG A 201 -35.32 -35.46 -13.29
N LEU A 202 -35.38 -34.58 -14.30
CA LEU A 202 -36.32 -34.71 -15.41
C LEU A 202 -36.05 -35.94 -16.27
N ALA A 203 -34.79 -36.31 -16.48
CA ALA A 203 -34.41 -37.54 -17.20
C ALA A 203 -34.83 -38.81 -16.44
N MET A 204 -34.77 -38.79 -15.10
CA MET A 204 -35.31 -39.86 -14.25
C MET A 204 -36.85 -39.90 -14.28
N GLU A 205 -37.53 -38.76 -14.20
CA GLU A 205 -39.00 -38.67 -14.27
C GLU A 205 -39.54 -39.09 -15.64
N ALA A 206 -38.80 -38.86 -16.72
CA ALA A 206 -39.11 -39.30 -18.07
C ALA A 206 -38.75 -40.77 -18.36
N GLY A 207 -38.20 -41.50 -17.37
CA GLY A 207 -37.84 -42.92 -17.50
C GLY A 207 -36.65 -43.20 -18.41
N GLN A 208 -35.86 -42.18 -18.77
CA GLN A 208 -34.69 -42.32 -19.65
C GLN A 208 -33.40 -42.69 -18.90
N MET A 209 -33.37 -42.55 -17.57
CA MET A 209 -32.24 -42.93 -16.71
C MET A 209 -32.75 -43.46 -15.36
N ASN A 210 -32.06 -44.44 -14.77
CA ASN A 210 -32.36 -44.89 -13.41
C ASN A 210 -31.46 -44.18 -12.36
N ALA A 211 -31.92 -44.12 -11.10
CA ALA A 211 -31.19 -43.44 -10.02
C ALA A 211 -29.80 -44.04 -9.75
N GLN A 212 -29.60 -45.31 -10.11
CA GLN A 212 -28.34 -46.03 -9.97
C GLN A 212 -27.30 -45.57 -11.00
N GLU A 213 -27.71 -45.31 -12.25
CA GLU A 213 -26.88 -44.78 -13.34
C GLU A 213 -26.44 -43.34 -13.07
N VAL A 214 -27.32 -42.52 -12.48
CA VAL A 214 -26.98 -41.14 -12.09
C VAL A 214 -25.94 -41.14 -10.97
N ALA A 215 -26.07 -42.03 -9.97
CA ALA A 215 -25.10 -42.16 -8.88
C ALA A 215 -23.73 -42.67 -9.34
N HIS A 216 -23.68 -43.43 -10.45
CA HIS A 216 -22.43 -43.92 -11.06
C HIS A 216 -21.84 -42.97 -12.11
N SER A 217 -22.48 -41.84 -12.40
CA SER A 217 -21.94 -40.86 -13.32
C SER A 217 -20.68 -40.20 -12.73
N ARG A 218 -19.53 -40.34 -13.42
CA ARG A 218 -18.32 -39.63 -13.03
C ARG A 218 -18.51 -38.15 -13.31
N LEU A 219 -18.52 -37.35 -12.26
CA LEU A 219 -18.30 -35.91 -12.37
C LEU A 219 -16.91 -35.71 -13.00
N GLN A 220 -16.87 -35.27 -14.25
CA GLN A 220 -15.66 -34.70 -14.84
C GLN A 220 -15.44 -33.35 -14.18
N VAL A 221 -14.81 -33.36 -13.01
CA VAL A 221 -14.26 -32.15 -12.41
C VAL A 221 -13.15 -31.69 -13.35
N VAL A 222 -13.34 -30.52 -13.96
CA VAL A 222 -12.26 -29.83 -14.66
C VAL A 222 -11.26 -29.45 -13.57
N ASP A 223 -10.15 -30.17 -13.51
CA ASP A 223 -9.03 -29.81 -12.64
C ASP A 223 -8.57 -28.42 -13.04
N VAL A 224 -8.84 -27.45 -12.16
CA VAL A 224 -8.28 -26.11 -12.28
C VAL A 224 -6.83 -26.24 -11.84
N GLU A 225 -5.89 -26.24 -12.78
CA GLU A 225 -4.46 -26.17 -12.47
C GLU A 225 -4.19 -24.88 -11.69
N ALA A 226 -4.06 -25.02 -10.37
CA ALA A 226 -3.57 -23.97 -9.50
C ALA A 226 -2.08 -23.77 -9.81
N LYS A 227 -1.78 -22.74 -10.59
CA LYS A 227 -0.41 -22.34 -10.87
C LYS A 227 0.16 -21.68 -9.62
N GLU A 228 0.97 -22.40 -8.85
CA GLU A 228 1.81 -21.78 -7.83
C GLU A 228 2.77 -20.81 -8.54
N ILE A 229 2.67 -19.54 -8.14
CA ILE A 229 3.56 -18.48 -8.62
C ILE A 229 4.79 -18.50 -7.69
N PRO A 230 6.01 -18.71 -8.19
CA PRO A 230 7.23 -18.64 -7.39
C PRO A 230 7.53 -17.21 -6.89
#